data_AF-A0A944C3J1-F1
#
_entry.id   AF-A0A944C3J1-F1
#
_cell.length_a   1.000
_cell.length_b   1.000
_cell.length_c   1.000
_cell.angle_alpha   90.00
_cell.angle_beta   90.00
_cell.angle_gamma   90.00
#
_symmetry.space_group_name_H-M   'P 1'
#
loop_
_entity.id
_entity.type
_entity.pdbx_description
1 polymer ?
#
loop_
_entity_poly.entity_id
_entity_poly.type
_entity_poly.pdbx_seq_one_letter_code
_entity_poly.pdbx_strand_id
1 'polypeptide(L)'
;LVNDIRYIDKEKTAKVVGGLFRVLGALTGYDDLGNTLGSMAESIKGFRVKINTFLYRLEWNEETANLFYKEQYAAAPDVTKWQNFNNARGTYKLKYCQKVESSGNQTSFLGINEEAKEIMVRKACQRALDENIVDLQTKVPEFRTKSPIVTTEPITAYVGMKEGVTEQSVFEVLEEIVDENGKHTYKSVATLKPEPGKIWDNRYMAVEEGAPNANLGATTFKKVSGKDIFPGMLIREK
;
A
#
# COMPACT_ATOMS: atom_id res chain seq x y z
N LEU A 1 -4.41 -3.30 8.00
CA LEU A 1 -5.33 -2.27 7.46
C LEU A 1 -6.75 -2.82 7.49
N VAL A 2 -7.76 -1.96 7.62
CA VAL A 2 -9.19 -2.26 7.44
C VAL A 2 -9.80 -1.13 6.62
N ASN A 3 -10.60 -1.44 5.59
CA ASN A 3 -11.14 -0.47 4.64
C ASN A 3 -12.68 -0.47 4.61
N ASP A 4 -13.31 0.56 5.16
CA ASP A 4 -14.76 0.79 5.04
C ASP A 4 -15.06 1.60 3.77
N ILE A 5 -15.66 0.95 2.77
CA ILE A 5 -15.95 1.54 1.45
C ILE A 5 -17.45 1.86 1.38
N ARG A 6 -17.77 3.14 1.16
CA ARG A 6 -19.15 3.62 1.07
C ARG A 6 -19.44 4.20 -0.31
N TYR A 7 -20.52 3.72 -0.90
CA TYR A 7 -21.06 4.23 -2.16
C TYR A 7 -22.09 5.33 -1.90
N ILE A 8 -21.97 6.44 -2.63
CA ILE A 8 -22.92 7.56 -2.58
C ILE A 8 -23.39 7.85 -4.01
N ASP A 9 -24.66 7.53 -4.28
CA ASP A 9 -25.38 7.87 -5.51
C ASP A 9 -25.78 9.37 -5.49
N LYS A 10 -25.49 10.11 -6.56
CA LYS A 10 -25.84 11.54 -6.67
C LYS A 10 -27.33 11.78 -6.90
N GLU A 11 -28.10 10.85 -7.47
CA GLU A 11 -29.55 11.03 -7.70
C GLU A 11 -30.40 10.67 -6.46
N LYS A 12 -29.85 9.87 -5.53
CA LYS A 12 -30.53 9.43 -4.29
C LYS A 12 -29.74 9.85 -3.05
N THR A 13 -29.77 11.14 -2.71
CA THR A 13 -29.12 11.77 -1.54
C THR A 13 -29.47 11.18 -0.16
N ALA A 14 -30.08 9.98 -0.05
CA ALA A 14 -30.53 9.40 1.21
C ALA A 14 -30.32 7.87 1.37
N LYS A 15 -29.80 7.13 0.39
CA LYS A 15 -29.53 5.69 0.59
C LYS A 15 -28.02 5.40 0.53
N VAL A 16 -27.38 5.50 1.71
CA VAL A 16 -26.07 4.89 1.93
C VAL A 16 -26.24 3.38 1.81
N VAL A 17 -25.94 2.82 0.64
CA VAL A 17 -25.75 1.37 0.49
C VAL A 17 -24.37 1.08 1.08
N GLY A 18 -24.35 0.87 2.39
CA GLY A 18 -23.12 0.59 3.15
C GLY A 18 -22.79 -0.90 3.09
N GLY A 19 -21.79 -1.26 2.29
CA GLY A 19 -21.12 -2.54 2.41
C GLY A 19 -19.89 -2.39 3.32
N LEU A 20 -19.89 -3.03 4.49
CA LEU A 20 -18.70 -3.09 5.34
C LEU A 20 -17.74 -4.13 4.76
N PHE A 21 -16.67 -3.70 4.11
CA PHE A 21 -15.63 -4.60 3.61
C PHE A 21 -14.45 -4.66 4.58
N ARG A 22 -13.88 -5.85 4.80
CA ARG A 22 -12.69 -6.05 5.62
C ARG A 22 -11.58 -6.58 4.73
N VAL A 23 -10.88 -5.68 4.04
CA VAL A 23 -9.62 -6.03 3.37
C VAL A 23 -8.52 -6.12 4.43
N LEU A 24 -8.31 -7.32 4.97
CA LEU A 24 -7.17 -7.65 5.83
C LEU A 24 -5.93 -7.72 4.93
N GLY A 25 -4.95 -6.85 5.20
CA GLY A 25 -3.79 -6.63 4.35
C GLY A 25 -2.99 -7.89 4.03
N ALA A 26 -3.21 -8.43 2.84
CA ALA A 26 -2.24 -9.18 2.06
C ALA A 26 -2.31 -8.60 0.64
N LEU A 27 -1.17 -8.30 0.04
CA LEU A 27 -1.01 -7.69 -1.30
C LEU A 27 -1.61 -8.52 -2.46
N THR A 28 -2.40 -9.56 -2.17
CA THR A 28 -2.90 -10.58 -3.09
C THR A 28 -4.41 -10.86 -2.99
N GLY A 29 -5.15 -10.20 -2.09
CA GLY A 29 -6.59 -10.45 -1.91
C GLY A 29 -7.50 -9.63 -2.82
N TYR A 30 -7.53 -9.93 -4.12
CA TYR A 30 -8.33 -9.20 -5.13
C TYR A 30 -9.70 -9.82 -5.44
N ASP A 31 -9.99 -11.06 -5.02
CA ASP A 31 -11.20 -11.78 -5.44
C ASP A 31 -12.50 -11.24 -4.83
N ASP A 32 -12.45 -10.70 -3.61
CA ASP A 32 -13.64 -10.23 -2.88
C ASP A 32 -14.17 -8.86 -3.41
N LEU A 33 -13.33 -8.12 -4.14
CA LEU A 33 -13.73 -6.88 -4.79
C LEU A 33 -14.61 -7.15 -6.02
N GLY A 34 -14.31 -8.20 -6.79
CA GLY A 34 -14.86 -8.42 -8.12
C GLY A 34 -16.37 -8.68 -8.16
N ASN A 35 -16.88 -9.50 -7.25
CA ASN A 35 -18.31 -9.83 -7.18
C ASN A 35 -19.19 -8.64 -6.78
N THR A 36 -18.64 -7.70 -6.00
CA THR A 36 -19.37 -6.52 -5.54
C THR A 36 -19.48 -5.47 -6.64
N LEU A 37 -18.42 -5.32 -7.44
CA LEU A 37 -18.32 -4.31 -8.49
C LEU A 37 -19.34 -4.52 -9.63
N GLY A 38 -19.69 -5.77 -9.93
CA GLY A 38 -20.76 -6.11 -10.88
C GLY A 38 -22.12 -5.51 -10.48
N SER A 39 -22.48 -5.56 -9.20
CA SER A 39 -23.72 -4.96 -8.69
C SER A 39 -23.70 -3.41 -8.62
N MET A 40 -22.51 -2.82 -8.55
CA MET A 40 -22.32 -1.37 -8.47
C MET A 40 -22.40 -0.69 -9.84
N ALA A 41 -22.04 -1.43 -10.90
CA ALA A 41 -22.00 -0.94 -12.27
C ALA A 41 -23.38 -0.55 -12.84
N GLU A 42 -24.47 -1.12 -12.32
CA GLU A 42 -25.83 -0.89 -12.82
C GLU A 42 -26.40 0.51 -12.50
N SER A 43 -25.86 1.24 -11.51
CA SER A 43 -26.44 2.50 -11.00
C SER A 43 -25.75 3.79 -11.46
N ILE A 44 -24.90 3.73 -12.49
CA ILE A 44 -23.97 4.82 -12.83
C ILE A 44 -24.66 5.97 -13.58
N LYS A 45 -25.28 6.88 -12.82
CA LYS A 45 -25.37 8.31 -13.14
C LYS A 45 -24.72 9.11 -12.01
N GLY A 46 -23.40 9.21 -12.07
CA GLY A 46 -22.60 10.02 -11.15
C GLY A 46 -22.51 9.45 -9.74
N PHE A 47 -21.50 8.61 -9.49
CA PHE A 47 -21.23 8.08 -8.16
C PHE A 47 -20.06 8.79 -7.47
N ARG A 48 -20.06 8.78 -6.14
CA ARG A 48 -18.91 9.12 -5.30
C ARG A 48 -18.60 7.92 -4.41
N VAL A 49 -17.36 7.44 -4.48
CA VAL A 49 -16.84 6.46 -3.51
C VAL A 49 -16.16 7.22 -2.38
N LYS A 50 -16.52 6.89 -1.14
CA LYS A 50 -15.78 7.31 0.06
C LYS A 50 -15.12 6.10 0.67
N ILE A 51 -13.81 6.15 0.90
CA ILE A 51 -13.07 5.05 1.50
C ILE A 51 -12.45 5.51 2.80
N ASN A 52 -12.87 4.91 3.90
CA ASN A 52 -12.28 5.08 5.21
C ASN A 52 -11.27 3.96 5.45
N THR A 53 -9.99 4.28 5.53
CA THR A 53 -8.94 3.30 5.84
C THR A 53 -8.47 3.47 7.27
N PHE A 54 -8.48 2.37 8.02
CA PHE A 54 -8.03 2.28 9.40
C PHE A 54 -6.74 1.47 9.48
N LEU A 55 -5.71 2.06 10.09
CA LEU A 55 -4.46 1.40 10.40
C LEU A 55 -4.49 0.92 11.85
N TYR A 56 -4.13 -0.36 12.03
CA TYR A 56 -3.95 -0.99 13.31
C TYR A 56 -2.57 -1.63 13.35
N ARG A 57 -1.94 -1.61 14.52
CA ARG A 57 -0.66 -2.26 14.81
C ARG A 57 -0.90 -3.48 15.70
N LEU A 58 -0.29 -4.60 15.35
CA LEU A 58 -0.25 -5.77 16.21
C LEU A 58 0.57 -5.45 17.46
N GLU A 59 0.00 -5.69 18.64
CA GLU A 59 0.74 -5.59 19.89
C GLU A 59 1.71 -6.78 19.98
N TRP A 60 2.92 -6.58 19.48
CA TRP A 60 3.95 -7.60 19.38
C TRP A 60 5.05 -7.37 20.42
N ASN A 61 4.83 -7.89 21.63
CA ASN A 61 5.81 -7.86 22.72
C ASN A 61 6.55 -9.21 22.82
N GLU A 62 7.57 -9.26 23.68
CA GLU A 62 8.40 -10.46 23.87
C GLU A 62 7.60 -11.68 24.31
N GLU A 63 6.58 -11.51 25.16
CA GLU A 63 5.68 -12.58 25.60
C GLU A 63 4.88 -13.16 24.42
N THR A 64 4.27 -12.30 23.62
CA THR A 64 3.48 -12.67 22.43
C THR A 64 4.36 -13.36 21.38
N ALA A 65 5.58 -12.83 21.17
CA ALA A 65 6.55 -13.42 20.27
C ALA A 65 7.00 -14.79 20.76
N ASN A 66 7.29 -14.95 22.05
CA ASN A 66 7.70 -16.23 22.64
C ASN A 66 6.60 -17.28 22.53
N LEU A 67 5.36 -16.94 22.87
CA LEU A 67 4.21 -17.82 22.71
C LEU A 67 4.09 -18.28 21.25
N PHE A 68 4.13 -17.34 20.30
CA PHE A 68 4.00 -17.64 18.88
C PHE A 68 5.14 -18.55 18.40
N TYR A 69 6.40 -18.17 18.58
CA TYR A 69 7.53 -18.90 18.00
C TYR A 69 7.75 -20.27 18.66
N LYS A 70 7.51 -20.40 19.96
CA LYS A 70 7.68 -21.68 20.66
C LYS A 70 6.53 -22.64 20.35
N GLU A 71 5.29 -22.18 20.49
CA GLU A 71 4.13 -23.08 20.59
C GLU A 71 3.27 -23.14 19.33
N GLN A 72 3.43 -22.20 18.38
CA GLN A 72 2.46 -22.00 17.30
C GLN A 72 3.08 -21.91 15.90
N TYR A 73 4.33 -21.44 15.80
CA TYR A 73 5.05 -21.35 14.53
C TYR A 73 5.64 -22.70 14.14
N ALA A 74 5.36 -23.16 12.93
CA ALA A 74 5.92 -24.37 12.35
C ALA A 74 6.42 -24.10 10.92
N ALA A 75 7.64 -24.56 10.60
CA ALA A 75 8.22 -24.43 9.27
C ALA A 75 7.60 -25.40 8.24
N ALA A 76 7.04 -26.51 8.73
CA ALA A 76 6.25 -27.48 7.97
C ALA A 76 4.88 -27.64 8.65
N PRO A 77 3.85 -28.16 7.96
CA PRO A 77 2.52 -28.35 8.54
C PRO A 77 2.57 -29.16 9.84
N ASP A 78 2.05 -28.57 10.92
CA ASP A 78 1.98 -29.17 12.25
C ASP A 78 0.59 -28.88 12.84
N VAL A 79 -0.19 -29.93 13.06
CA VAL A 79 -1.58 -29.83 13.52
C VAL A 79 -1.66 -29.27 14.94
N THR A 80 -0.74 -29.66 15.82
CA THR A 80 -0.72 -29.21 17.22
C THR A 80 -0.42 -27.73 17.29
N LYS A 81 0.60 -27.26 16.56
CA LYS A 81 0.95 -25.85 16.51
C LYS A 81 -0.16 -25.00 15.87
N TRP A 82 -0.81 -25.51 14.83
CA TRP A 82 -1.99 -24.87 14.25
C TRP A 82 -3.16 -24.75 15.25
N GLN A 83 -3.45 -25.81 16.02
CA GLN A 83 -4.48 -25.79 17.07
C GLN A 83 -4.13 -24.79 18.18
N ASN A 84 -2.87 -24.75 18.62
CA ASN A 84 -2.40 -23.78 19.61
C ASN A 84 -2.60 -22.34 19.14
N PHE A 85 -2.25 -22.05 17.89
CA PHE A 85 -2.54 -20.74 17.29
C PHE A 85 -4.04 -20.46 17.28
N ASN A 86 -4.86 -21.42 16.82
CA ASN A 86 -6.30 -21.25 16.68
C ASN A 86 -6.99 -20.96 18.03
N ASN A 87 -6.59 -21.67 19.08
CA ASN A 87 -7.10 -21.48 20.44
C ASN A 87 -6.66 -20.14 21.05
N ALA A 88 -5.44 -19.68 20.72
CA ALA A 88 -4.89 -18.43 21.22
C ALA A 88 -5.27 -17.20 20.38
N ARG A 89 -6.07 -17.32 19.31
CA ARG A 89 -6.41 -16.17 18.44
C ARG A 89 -6.94 -14.94 19.18
N GLY A 90 -7.70 -15.15 20.25
CA GLY A 90 -8.27 -14.07 21.07
C GLY A 90 -7.25 -13.31 21.93
N THR A 91 -6.02 -13.80 22.09
CA THR A 91 -4.97 -13.13 22.88
C THR A 91 -4.22 -12.07 22.06
N TYR A 92 -4.25 -12.16 20.73
CA TYR A 92 -3.64 -11.19 19.83
C TYR A 92 -4.45 -9.91 19.77
N LYS A 93 -3.83 -8.80 20.18
CA LYS A 93 -4.48 -7.49 20.23
C LYS A 93 -3.99 -6.58 19.12
N LEU A 94 -4.93 -5.81 18.57
CA LEU A 94 -4.66 -4.78 17.59
C LEU A 94 -4.86 -3.41 18.25
N LYS A 95 -3.81 -2.60 18.26
CA LYS A 95 -3.87 -1.20 18.67
C LYS A 95 -4.25 -0.33 17.49
N TYR A 96 -5.30 0.47 17.63
CA TYR A 96 -5.64 1.48 16.63
C TYR A 96 -4.53 2.53 16.53
N CYS A 97 -4.10 2.84 15.29
CA CYS A 97 -3.06 3.83 15.01
C CYS A 97 -3.66 5.10 14.43
N GLN A 98 -4.30 5.00 13.27
CA GLN A 98 -4.76 6.17 12.53
C GLN A 98 -5.88 5.81 11.55
N LYS A 99 -6.70 6.80 11.21
CA LYS A 99 -7.74 6.73 10.18
C LYS A 99 -7.52 7.83 9.14
N VAL A 100 -7.78 7.51 7.88
CA VAL A 100 -7.79 8.45 6.76
C VAL A 100 -9.05 8.23 5.91
N GLU A 101 -9.48 9.26 5.19
CA GLU A 101 -10.60 9.19 4.26
C GLU A 101 -10.16 9.76 2.91
N SER A 102 -10.41 9.02 1.84
CA SER A 102 -10.27 9.49 0.45
C SER A 102 -11.61 9.44 -0.26
N SER A 103 -11.68 10.15 -1.38
CA SER A 103 -12.84 10.07 -2.27
C SER A 103 -12.37 9.94 -3.71
N GLY A 104 -12.85 8.92 -4.43
CA GLY A 104 -12.41 8.61 -5.80
C GLY A 104 -12.81 9.62 -6.89
N ASN A 105 -13.19 10.85 -6.52
CA ASN A 105 -13.72 11.87 -7.44
C ASN A 105 -12.69 12.42 -8.45
N GLN A 106 -11.39 12.13 -8.26
CA GLN A 106 -10.32 12.68 -9.11
C GLN A 106 -9.85 11.70 -10.20
N THR A 107 -10.51 10.54 -10.35
CA THR A 107 -10.11 9.58 -11.39
C THR A 107 -10.62 10.02 -12.76
N SER A 108 -9.70 10.41 -13.63
CA SER A 108 -9.97 10.64 -15.05
C SER A 108 -10.38 9.32 -15.71
N PHE A 109 -11.44 9.30 -16.52
CA PHE A 109 -11.87 8.13 -17.28
C PHE A 109 -11.49 8.19 -18.76
N LEU A 110 -10.59 9.13 -19.14
CA LEU A 110 -10.11 9.23 -20.53
C LEU A 110 -9.56 7.88 -21.01
N GLY A 111 -10.05 7.39 -22.15
CA GLY A 111 -9.55 6.19 -22.83
C GLY A 111 -10.16 4.86 -22.40
N ILE A 112 -11.02 4.82 -21.37
CA ILE A 112 -11.72 3.60 -20.97
C ILE A 112 -13.04 3.50 -21.74
N ASN A 113 -13.32 2.33 -22.35
CA ASN A 113 -14.63 2.09 -22.96
C ASN A 113 -15.71 2.23 -21.87
N GLU A 114 -16.62 3.20 -22.03
CA GLU A 114 -17.70 3.48 -21.07
C GLU A 114 -18.62 2.27 -20.86
N GLU A 115 -18.63 1.31 -21.79
CA GLU A 115 -19.36 0.04 -21.66
C GLU A 115 -18.79 -0.86 -20.56
N ALA A 116 -17.50 -0.73 -20.22
CA ALA A 116 -16.84 -1.46 -19.14
C ALA A 116 -16.95 -0.73 -17.79
N LYS A 117 -18.18 -0.37 -17.42
CA LYS A 117 -18.55 0.34 -16.17
C LYS A 117 -17.87 -0.21 -14.92
N GLU A 118 -17.77 -1.53 -14.82
CA GLU A 118 -17.13 -2.21 -13.70
C GLU A 118 -15.63 -1.86 -13.57
N ILE A 119 -14.92 -1.76 -14.69
CA ILE A 119 -13.49 -1.41 -14.75
C ILE A 119 -13.28 0.02 -14.25
N MET A 120 -14.18 0.94 -14.60
CA MET A 120 -14.14 2.32 -14.12
C MET A 120 -14.30 2.40 -12.59
N VAL A 121 -15.25 1.66 -12.02
CA VAL A 121 -15.47 1.62 -10.56
C VAL A 121 -14.27 0.95 -9.86
N ARG A 122 -13.78 -0.17 -10.40
CA ARG A 122 -12.56 -0.87 -9.92
C ARG A 122 -11.39 0.11 -9.81
N LYS A 123 -11.14 0.86 -10.88
CA LYS A 123 -10.07 1.86 -10.94
C LYS A 123 -10.24 2.97 -9.91
N ALA A 124 -11.43 3.56 -9.82
CA ALA A 124 -11.71 4.63 -8.86
C ALA A 124 -11.48 4.17 -7.42
N CYS A 125 -11.94 2.96 -7.08
CA CYS A 125 -11.74 2.36 -5.77
C CYS A 125 -10.27 2.07 -5.48
N GLN A 126 -9.54 1.47 -6.43
CA GLN A 126 -8.15 1.08 -6.23
C GLN A 126 -7.23 2.30 -6.06
N ARG A 127 -7.39 3.33 -6.91
CA ARG A 127 -6.60 4.56 -6.76
C ARG A 127 -6.92 5.30 -5.46
N ALA A 128 -8.19 5.32 -5.03
CA ALA A 128 -8.58 5.90 -3.74
C ALA A 128 -8.02 5.11 -2.54
N LEU A 129 -7.84 3.79 -2.65
CA LEU A 129 -7.15 2.97 -1.65
C LEU A 129 -5.65 3.28 -1.61
N ASP A 130 -5.01 3.39 -2.77
CA ASP A 130 -3.59 3.77 -2.88
C ASP A 130 -3.35 5.15 -2.24
N GLU A 131 -4.20 6.16 -2.53
CA GLU A 131 -4.17 7.48 -1.88
C GLU A 131 -4.24 7.40 -0.35
N ASN A 132 -5.15 6.57 0.19
CA ASN A 132 -5.25 6.37 1.63
C ASN A 132 -3.98 5.73 2.23
N ILE A 133 -3.32 4.82 1.50
CA ILE A 133 -2.06 4.23 1.92
C ILE A 133 -0.97 5.30 1.98
N VAL A 134 -0.87 6.17 0.97
CA VAL A 134 0.08 7.32 0.96
C VAL A 134 -0.16 8.25 2.15
N ASP A 135 -1.41 8.60 2.41
CA ASP A 135 -1.81 9.43 3.55
C ASP A 135 -1.40 8.81 4.91
N LEU A 136 -1.58 7.49 5.05
CA LEU A 136 -1.18 6.77 6.26
C LEU A 136 0.34 6.71 6.43
N GLN A 137 1.09 6.51 5.35
CA GLN A 137 2.56 6.53 5.37
C GLN A 137 3.10 7.91 5.80
N THR A 138 2.41 8.97 5.39
CA THR A 138 2.76 10.34 5.77
C THR A 138 2.47 10.60 7.26
N LYS A 139 1.31 10.16 7.75
CA LYS A 139 0.84 10.39 9.13
C LYS A 139 1.47 9.45 10.16
N VAL A 140 1.89 8.25 9.76
CA VAL A 140 2.44 7.21 10.64
C VAL A 140 3.79 6.73 10.09
N PRO A 141 4.92 7.32 10.54
CA PRO A 141 6.25 7.01 10.00
C PRO A 141 6.67 5.53 10.08
N GLU A 142 6.20 4.81 11.11
CA GLU A 142 6.41 3.36 11.27
C GLU A 142 5.77 2.53 10.14
N PHE A 143 4.77 3.09 9.45
CA PHE A 143 4.04 2.43 8.37
C PHE A 143 4.64 2.72 6.98
N ARG A 144 5.63 3.62 6.88
CA ARG A 144 6.28 3.93 5.60
C ARG A 144 6.93 2.69 5.01
N THR A 145 6.64 2.46 3.74
CA THR A 145 7.24 1.38 2.99
C THR A 145 8.72 1.65 2.71
N LYS A 146 9.48 0.56 2.55
CA LYS A 146 10.87 0.59 2.12
C LYS A 146 10.96 -0.14 0.79
N SER A 147 11.71 0.42 -0.14
CA SER A 147 11.92 -0.19 -1.46
C SER A 147 13.40 -0.48 -1.66
N PRO A 148 13.80 -1.66 -2.14
CA PRO A 148 15.19 -1.93 -2.45
C PRO A 148 15.63 -1.15 -3.70
N ILE A 149 16.89 -0.73 -3.70
CA ILE A 149 17.57 -0.20 -4.88
C ILE A 149 17.88 -1.36 -5.81
N VAL A 150 17.48 -1.22 -7.07
CA VAL A 150 17.58 -2.25 -8.11
C VAL A 150 18.88 -2.09 -8.89
N THR A 151 19.15 -0.89 -9.38
CA THR A 151 20.39 -0.52 -10.09
C THR A 151 21.00 0.74 -9.47
N THR A 152 22.28 0.95 -9.70
CA THR A 152 23.02 2.15 -9.23
C THR A 152 23.48 3.06 -10.36
N GLU A 153 23.48 2.58 -11.62
CA GLU A 153 23.82 3.35 -12.82
C GLU A 153 22.79 3.11 -13.94
N PRO A 154 21.70 3.90 -14.03
CA PRO A 154 21.29 4.93 -13.08
C PRO A 154 20.71 4.33 -11.79
N ILE A 155 20.50 5.14 -10.75
CA ILE A 155 19.90 4.67 -9.48
C ILE A 155 18.40 4.45 -9.70
N THR A 156 17.91 3.22 -9.52
CA THR A 156 16.49 2.90 -9.70
C THR A 156 15.91 2.10 -8.54
N ALA A 157 14.61 2.24 -8.30
CA ALA A 157 13.87 1.41 -7.35
C ALA A 157 12.42 1.20 -7.80
N TYR A 158 11.82 0.07 -7.39
CA TYR A 158 10.43 -0.27 -7.66
C TYR A 158 9.47 0.47 -6.72
N VAL A 159 9.42 1.79 -6.89
CA VAL A 159 8.53 2.71 -6.18
C VAL A 159 8.07 3.76 -7.18
N GLY A 160 6.82 4.20 -7.11
CA GLY A 160 6.24 5.12 -8.10
C GLY A 160 5.08 5.93 -7.56
N MET A 161 4.27 6.45 -8.47
CA MET A 161 3.14 7.31 -8.14
C MET A 161 2.10 6.64 -7.24
N LYS A 162 1.97 5.30 -7.30
CA LYS A 162 1.10 4.52 -6.42
C LYS A 162 1.51 4.64 -4.95
N GLU A 163 2.81 4.69 -4.68
CA GLU A 163 3.36 4.88 -3.34
C GLU A 163 3.45 6.36 -2.93
N GLY A 164 3.00 7.28 -3.79
CA GLY A 164 2.96 8.72 -3.51
C GLY A 164 4.19 9.49 -3.99
N VAL A 165 5.05 8.89 -4.81
CA VAL A 165 6.27 9.55 -5.30
C VAL A 165 5.93 10.75 -6.18
N THR A 166 6.52 11.89 -5.83
CA THR A 166 6.44 13.16 -6.57
C THR A 166 7.84 13.70 -6.87
N GLU A 167 7.95 14.72 -7.72
CA GLU A 167 9.23 15.40 -7.97
C GLU A 167 9.78 16.11 -6.72
N GLN A 168 8.92 16.41 -5.76
CA GLN A 168 9.27 17.03 -4.48
C GLN A 168 9.72 16.00 -3.43
N SER A 169 9.45 14.71 -3.65
CA SER A 169 9.79 13.63 -2.71
C SER A 169 11.29 13.58 -2.43
N VAL A 170 11.63 13.27 -1.18
CA VAL A 170 13.02 13.12 -0.73
C VAL A 170 13.16 11.77 -0.07
N PHE A 171 14.11 10.98 -0.55
CA PHE A 171 14.37 9.64 -0.04
C PHE A 171 15.67 9.62 0.76
N GLU A 172 15.69 8.84 1.83
CA GLU A 172 16.92 8.37 2.46
C GLU A 172 17.27 6.98 1.98
N VAL A 173 18.57 6.72 1.88
CA VAL A 173 19.13 5.38 1.71
C VAL A 173 19.49 4.84 3.10
N LEU A 174 19.00 3.65 3.40
CA LEU A 174 19.16 2.94 4.65
C LEU A 174 20.17 1.80 4.46
N GLU A 175 21.28 1.91 5.20
CA GLU A 175 22.28 0.86 5.35
C GLU A 175 21.92 -0.01 6.56
N GLU A 176 21.90 -1.31 6.37
CA GLU A 176 21.69 -2.26 7.46
C GLU A 176 22.97 -2.43 8.28
N ILE A 177 22.83 -2.33 9.59
CA ILE A 177 23.89 -2.52 10.57
C ILE A 177 23.45 -3.66 11.48
N VAL A 178 24.22 -4.74 11.46
CA VAL A 178 24.05 -5.88 12.36
C VAL A 178 24.94 -5.65 13.57
N ASP A 179 24.35 -5.63 14.78
CA ASP A 179 25.13 -5.56 16.01
C ASP A 179 25.76 -6.92 16.40
N GLU A 180 26.60 -6.92 17.42
CA GLU A 180 27.28 -8.12 17.93
C GLU A 180 26.31 -9.24 18.38
N ASN A 181 25.06 -8.87 18.69
CA ASN A 181 24.00 -9.80 19.11
C ASN A 181 23.13 -10.26 17.94
N GLY A 182 23.47 -9.89 16.70
CA GLY A 182 22.69 -10.22 15.50
C GLY A 182 21.43 -9.37 15.31
N LYS A 183 21.28 -8.25 16.03
CA LYS A 183 20.15 -7.33 15.86
C LYS A 183 20.42 -6.42 14.67
N HIS A 184 19.45 -6.39 13.76
CA HIS A 184 19.47 -5.55 12.57
C HIS A 184 18.94 -4.15 12.90
N THR A 185 19.72 -3.12 12.59
CA THR A 185 19.33 -1.71 12.68
C THR A 185 19.56 -1.03 11.34
N TYR A 186 18.85 0.06 11.05
CA TYR A 186 19.00 0.78 9.79
C TYR A 186 19.48 2.20 10.04
N LYS A 187 20.53 2.61 9.33
CA LYS A 187 21.09 3.96 9.40
C LYS A 187 20.95 4.68 8.06
N SER A 188 20.52 5.93 8.12
CA SER A 188 20.48 6.83 6.96
C SER A 188 21.90 7.19 6.50
N VAL A 189 22.26 6.89 5.25
CA VAL A 189 23.63 7.07 4.71
C VAL A 189 23.73 7.96 3.48
N ALA A 190 22.63 8.12 2.74
CA ALA A 190 22.56 8.99 1.57
C ALA A 190 21.15 9.57 1.38
N THR A 191 21.05 10.63 0.58
CA THR A 191 19.78 11.25 0.20
C THR A 191 19.60 11.20 -1.30
N LEU A 192 18.42 10.79 -1.74
CA LEU A 192 18.01 10.68 -3.14
C LEU A 192 16.82 11.61 -3.42
N LYS A 193 16.72 12.08 -4.67
CA LYS A 193 15.52 12.72 -5.20
C LYS A 193 15.13 12.04 -6.51
N PRO A 194 13.82 11.88 -6.80
CA PRO A 194 13.39 11.40 -8.11
C PRO A 194 13.88 12.33 -9.24
N GLU A 195 14.20 11.75 -10.39
CA GLU A 195 14.48 12.53 -11.60
C GLU A 195 13.17 12.97 -12.27
N PRO A 196 12.99 14.27 -12.57
CA PRO A 196 11.83 14.76 -13.31
C PRO A 196 11.63 14.01 -14.62
N GLY A 197 10.38 13.65 -14.94
CA GLY A 197 10.05 12.86 -16.13
C GLY A 197 10.45 11.38 -16.08
N LYS A 198 11.11 10.90 -15.01
CA LYS A 198 11.47 9.48 -14.81
C LYS A 198 10.84 8.86 -13.55
N ILE A 199 9.71 9.40 -13.13
CA ILE A 199 8.87 8.82 -12.06
C ILE A 199 7.93 7.81 -12.70
N TRP A 200 7.95 6.59 -12.20
CA TRP A 200 7.13 5.50 -12.72
C TRP A 200 5.67 5.68 -12.33
N ASP A 201 4.79 5.71 -13.34
CA ASP A 201 3.34 5.64 -13.11
C ASP A 201 2.91 4.17 -12.98
N ASN A 202 3.04 3.63 -11.78
CA ASN A 202 2.63 2.27 -11.43
C ASN A 202 1.20 2.19 -10.85
N ARG A 203 0.39 3.22 -11.07
CA ARG A 203 -1.02 3.22 -10.63
C ARG A 203 -1.81 2.20 -11.44
N TYR A 204 -2.87 1.66 -10.84
CA TYR A 204 -3.76 0.74 -11.53
C TYR A 204 -4.30 1.35 -12.83
N MET A 205 -4.28 0.56 -13.91
CA MET A 205 -4.69 0.91 -15.28
C MET A 205 -3.82 1.97 -15.98
N ALA A 206 -2.66 2.35 -15.43
CA ALA A 206 -1.81 3.38 -16.04
C ALA A 206 -1.29 2.98 -17.43
N VAL A 207 -0.95 1.70 -17.66
CA VAL A 207 -0.45 1.22 -18.95
C VAL A 207 -1.56 1.21 -20.00
N GLU A 208 -2.72 0.70 -19.63
CA GLU A 208 -3.92 0.58 -20.46
C GLU A 208 -4.45 1.95 -20.91
N GLU A 209 -4.26 2.98 -20.08
CA GLU A 209 -4.62 4.36 -20.39
C GLU A 209 -3.58 5.10 -21.24
N GLY A 210 -2.45 4.46 -21.54
CA GLY A 210 -1.31 5.14 -22.16
C GLY A 210 -0.79 6.31 -21.31
N ALA A 211 -0.89 6.20 -19.98
CA ALA A 211 -0.43 7.25 -19.08
C ALA A 211 1.09 7.48 -19.28
N PRO A 212 1.55 8.74 -19.21
CA PRO A 212 2.97 9.03 -19.28
C PRO A 212 3.74 8.20 -18.25
N ASN A 213 4.88 7.67 -18.66
CA ASN A 213 5.79 6.91 -17.79
C ASN A 213 5.25 5.59 -17.21
N ALA A 214 4.09 5.09 -17.64
CA ALA A 214 3.55 3.82 -17.15
C ALA A 214 4.46 2.61 -17.46
N ASN A 215 5.19 2.68 -18.58
CA ASN A 215 6.08 1.62 -19.06
C ASN A 215 7.54 1.74 -18.56
N LEU A 216 7.85 2.67 -17.64
CA LEU A 216 9.24 2.82 -17.13
C LEU A 216 9.71 1.60 -16.32
N GLY A 217 8.80 0.93 -15.60
CA GLY A 217 9.11 -0.23 -14.76
C GLY A 217 9.82 0.08 -13.44
N ALA A 218 10.43 1.24 -13.28
CA ALA A 218 11.03 1.72 -12.02
C ALA A 218 11.18 3.25 -12.02
N THR A 219 11.20 3.88 -10.84
CA THR A 219 11.55 5.31 -10.73
C THR A 219 13.06 5.47 -10.74
N THR A 220 13.56 6.43 -11.50
CA THR A 220 14.97 6.81 -11.51
C THR A 220 15.23 7.94 -10.51
N PHE A 221 16.36 7.85 -9.81
CA PHE A 221 16.76 8.79 -8.76
C PHE A 221 18.13 9.39 -9.05
N LYS A 222 18.30 10.64 -8.60
CA LYS A 222 19.61 11.31 -8.48
C LYS A 222 20.09 11.31 -7.03
N LYS A 223 21.38 11.01 -6.84
CA LYS A 223 22.04 11.18 -5.54
C LYS A 223 22.22 12.67 -5.26
N VAL A 224 21.71 13.12 -4.12
CA VAL A 224 21.84 14.51 -3.65
C VAL A 224 23.07 14.64 -2.74
N SER A 225 23.25 13.70 -1.82
CA SER A 225 24.36 13.71 -0.85
C SER A 225 24.54 12.34 -0.20
N GLY A 226 25.69 12.17 0.47
CA GLY A 226 26.00 10.99 1.29
C GLY A 226 26.94 9.99 0.63
N LYS A 227 27.00 8.79 1.21
CA LYS A 227 27.92 7.71 0.83
C LYS A 227 27.63 7.15 -0.57
N ASP A 228 28.48 6.21 -0.99
CA ASP A 228 28.18 5.35 -2.13
C ASP A 228 27.03 4.39 -1.82
N ILE A 229 26.33 4.04 -2.88
CA ILE A 229 25.06 3.33 -2.85
C ILE A 229 25.25 2.04 -3.60
N PHE A 230 24.75 0.94 -3.04
CA PHE A 230 24.88 -0.39 -3.61
C PHE A 230 23.49 -1.02 -3.86
N PRO A 231 23.37 -1.91 -4.86
CA PRO A 231 22.13 -2.66 -5.06
C PRO A 231 21.71 -3.42 -3.81
N GLY A 232 20.40 -3.49 -3.56
CA GLY A 232 19.83 -4.14 -2.37
C GLY A 232 19.73 -3.25 -1.12
N MET A 233 20.41 -2.10 -1.08
CA MET A 233 20.15 -1.09 -0.04
C MET A 233 18.70 -0.61 -0.11
N LEU A 234 18.12 -0.25 1.04
CA LEU A 234 16.72 0.15 1.11
C LEU A 234 16.58 1.67 1.01
N ILE A 235 15.55 2.14 0.30
CA ILE A 235 15.17 3.55 0.30
C ILE A 235 13.81 3.74 0.99
N ARG A 236 13.67 4.87 1.67
CA ARG A 236 12.44 5.28 2.34
C ARG A 236 12.22 6.77 2.15
N GLU A 237 10.98 7.20 1.94
CA GLU A 237 10.65 8.62 1.88
C GLU A 237 10.77 9.28 3.27
N LYS A 238 11.36 10.47 3.31
CA LYS A 238 11.59 11.28 4.52
C LYS A 238 10.33 12.02 4.98
#